data_AF-A0A0D1DYV2-F1
#
_entry.id   AF-A0A0D1DYV2-F1
#
_cell.length_a   1.000
_cell.length_b   1.000
_cell.length_c   1.000
_cell.angle_alpha   90.00
_cell.angle_beta   90.00
_cell.angle_gamma   90.00
#
_symmetry.space_group_name_H-M   'P 1'
#
loop_
_entity.id
_entity.type
_entity.pdbx_description
1 polymer ?
#
loop_
_entity_poly.entity_id
_entity_poly.type
_entity_poly.pdbx_seq_one_letter_code
_entity_poly.pdbx_strand_id
1 'polypeptide(L)'
;MHTLDIHSATTEEILSLENIRSVLIRLEETICFQLIERAQFARNAKCYLPGGFPQLKEREGWNSSWLAWFLKETESVHAKVRRFEAPDEYPFTDPKLLPKPILEPVTYPELLWKHSVNVNDQILKFYVDSIVPEITKTLGENADDGHYGSSAIRDIEVLSALSRRIHFGMFVSESKFRAEPAAFIPHILKPNREALAALITKPAVEAALLVRLAEKAKVYGQDMDRPGANAEERDQARKIEVDTVVRIYKTFVIPLTKEVEVDYLLTRLDGVPEEQVREMLQSNKFVS
;
A
#
# COMPACT_ATOMS: atom_id res chain seq x y z
N MET A 1 -2.38 17.50 -2.17
CA MET A 1 -0.94 17.16 -2.19
C MET A 1 -0.83 15.71 -1.71
N HIS A 2 -0.15 14.81 -2.44
CA HIS A 2 -0.12 13.36 -2.16
C HIS A 2 0.91 12.96 -1.08
N THR A 3 1.66 13.92 -0.56
CA THR A 3 2.87 13.74 0.23
C THR A 3 2.66 14.25 1.65
N LEU A 4 3.34 13.63 2.61
CA LEU A 4 3.48 14.17 3.97
C LEU A 4 4.08 15.58 3.85
N ASP A 5 3.40 16.60 4.37
CA ASP A 5 3.94 17.96 4.38
C ASP A 5 4.95 18.11 5.52
N ILE A 6 6.16 17.62 5.26
CA ILE A 6 7.25 17.62 6.24
C ILE A 6 7.94 18.99 6.37
N HIS A 7 7.58 19.96 5.54
CA HIS A 7 8.23 21.27 5.50
C HIS A 7 7.45 22.32 6.27
N SER A 8 6.12 22.26 6.24
CA SER A 8 5.28 23.28 6.85
C SER A 8 4.39 22.78 8.00
N ALA A 9 4.10 21.48 8.06
CA ALA A 9 3.24 20.92 9.10
C ALA A 9 4.03 20.39 10.31
N THR A 10 3.43 20.49 11.50
CA THR A 10 3.99 19.88 12.71
C THR A 10 3.80 18.36 12.72
N THR A 11 4.53 17.67 13.60
CA THR A 11 4.38 16.23 13.79
C THR A 11 2.93 15.87 14.19
N GLU A 12 2.31 16.68 15.05
CA GLU A 12 0.92 16.50 15.50
C GLU A 12 -0.07 16.68 14.34
N GLU A 13 0.15 17.66 13.47
CA GLU A 13 -0.68 17.88 12.28
C GLU A 13 -0.57 16.71 11.30
N ILE A 14 0.66 16.25 11.03
CA ILE A 14 0.94 15.12 10.15
C ILE A 14 0.28 13.85 10.69
N LEU A 15 0.43 13.57 11.98
CA LEU A 15 -0.13 12.40 12.65
C LEU A 15 -1.59 12.56 13.08
N SER A 16 -2.25 13.67 12.75
CA SER A 16 -3.67 13.84 13.04
C SER A 16 -4.50 12.79 12.27
N LEU A 17 -5.50 12.21 12.94
CA LEU A 17 -6.40 11.23 12.30
C LEU A 17 -7.16 11.83 11.11
N GLU A 18 -7.36 13.14 11.08
CA GLU A 18 -7.96 13.85 9.95
C GLU A 18 -7.03 13.85 8.73
N ASN A 19 -5.76 14.25 8.90
CA ASN A 19 -4.78 14.23 7.83
C ASN A 19 -4.53 12.81 7.32
N ILE A 20 -4.34 11.85 8.23
CA ILE A 20 -4.16 10.44 7.88
C ILE A 20 -5.36 9.93 7.07
N ARG A 21 -6.59 10.23 7.51
CA ARG A 21 -7.80 9.83 6.77
C ARG A 21 -7.84 10.45 5.37
N SER A 22 -7.47 11.72 5.21
CA SER A 22 -7.39 12.38 3.92
C SER A 22 -6.41 11.69 2.96
N VAL A 23 -5.23 11.31 3.46
CA VAL A 23 -4.23 10.54 2.68
C VAL A 23 -4.77 9.18 2.28
N LEU A 24 -5.39 8.43 3.21
CA LEU A 24 -5.96 7.11 2.94
C LEU A 24 -7.08 7.16 1.87
N ILE A 25 -7.99 8.14 1.96
CA ILE A 25 -9.07 8.34 0.97
C ILE A 25 -8.52 8.58 -0.43
N ARG A 26 -7.41 9.34 -0.52
CA ARG A 26 -6.75 9.63 -1.80
C ARG A 26 -6.02 8.41 -2.35
N LEU A 27 -5.36 7.63 -1.50
CA LEU A 27 -4.73 6.37 -1.90
C LEU A 27 -5.78 5.35 -2.39
N GLU A 28 -6.97 5.33 -1.80
CA GLU A 28 -8.10 4.52 -2.30
C GLU A 28 -8.45 4.85 -3.75
N GLU A 29 -8.52 6.14 -4.09
CA GLU A 29 -8.78 6.62 -5.45
C GLU A 29 -7.65 6.22 -6.39
N THR A 30 -6.40 6.47 -5.99
CA THR A 30 -5.22 6.12 -6.79
C THR A 30 -5.19 4.64 -7.12
N ILE A 31 -5.40 3.75 -6.14
CA ILE A 31 -5.42 2.30 -6.36
C ILE A 31 -6.56 1.92 -7.30
N CYS A 32 -7.76 2.48 -7.12
CA CYS A 32 -8.90 2.19 -7.99
C CYS A 32 -8.59 2.55 -9.45
N PHE A 33 -8.03 3.74 -9.70
CA PHE A 33 -7.65 4.17 -11.05
C PHE A 33 -6.56 3.29 -11.65
N GLN A 34 -5.51 2.98 -10.90
CA GLN A 34 -4.41 2.17 -11.41
C GLN A 34 -4.85 0.73 -11.72
N LEU A 35 -5.78 0.17 -10.94
CA LEU A 35 -6.38 -1.13 -11.24
C LEU A 35 -7.19 -1.10 -12.55
N ILE A 36 -7.97 -0.03 -12.78
CA ILE A 36 -8.69 0.17 -14.04
C ILE A 36 -7.72 0.25 -15.22
N GLU A 37 -6.62 1.00 -15.08
CA GLU A 37 -5.62 1.12 -16.14
C GLU A 37 -4.86 -0.19 -16.38
N ARG A 38 -4.57 -0.97 -15.33
CA ARG A 38 -3.96 -2.30 -15.50
C ARG A 38 -4.92 -3.27 -16.19
N ALA A 39 -6.21 -3.22 -15.90
CA ALA A 39 -7.22 -4.12 -16.46
C ALA A 39 -7.41 -3.97 -17.98
N GLN A 40 -6.86 -2.91 -18.60
CA GLN A 40 -6.89 -2.73 -20.06
C GLN A 40 -5.93 -3.66 -20.82
N PHE A 41 -4.97 -4.27 -20.14
CA PHE A 41 -4.00 -5.21 -20.72
C PHE A 41 -4.29 -6.64 -20.27
N ALA A 42 -4.01 -7.60 -21.14
CA ALA A 42 -4.16 -9.02 -20.85
C ALA A 42 -3.32 -9.46 -19.63
N ARG A 43 -3.60 -10.67 -19.15
CA ARG A 43 -2.88 -11.24 -18.01
C ARG A 43 -1.37 -11.26 -18.27
N ASN A 44 -0.92 -11.58 -19.48
CA ASN A 44 0.49 -11.58 -19.83
C ASN A 44 1.34 -12.43 -18.85
N ALA A 45 0.88 -13.65 -18.56
CA ALA A 45 1.35 -14.47 -17.43
C ALA A 45 2.88 -14.64 -17.36
N LYS A 46 3.56 -14.70 -18.51
CA LYS A 46 5.03 -14.80 -18.57
C LYS A 46 5.76 -13.61 -17.94
N CYS A 47 5.11 -12.45 -17.78
CA CYS A 47 5.67 -11.30 -17.06
C CYS A 47 6.01 -11.60 -15.59
N TYR A 48 5.31 -12.58 -15.01
CA TYR A 48 5.40 -12.88 -13.58
C TYR A 48 6.21 -14.14 -13.28
N LEU A 49 6.64 -14.87 -14.32
CA LEU A 49 7.36 -16.13 -14.20
C LEU A 49 8.87 -15.94 -14.44
N PRO A 50 9.75 -16.49 -13.58
CA PRO A 50 11.16 -16.63 -13.92
C PRO A 50 11.34 -17.38 -15.24
N GLY A 51 12.21 -16.88 -16.11
CA GLY A 51 12.45 -17.48 -17.43
C GLY A 51 11.37 -17.18 -18.49
N GLY A 52 10.35 -16.37 -18.17
CA GLY A 52 9.36 -15.92 -19.16
C GLY A 52 9.96 -15.10 -20.32
N PHE A 53 11.14 -14.51 -20.11
CA PHE A 53 11.91 -13.76 -21.10
C PHE A 53 13.40 -14.14 -21.02
N PRO A 54 13.91 -14.97 -21.93
CA PRO A 54 15.32 -15.38 -21.95
C PRO A 54 16.30 -14.19 -22.02
N GLN A 55 15.88 -13.10 -22.66
CA GLN A 55 16.67 -11.89 -22.84
C GLN A 55 17.09 -11.24 -21.51
N LEU A 56 16.29 -11.38 -20.44
CA LEU A 56 16.68 -10.88 -19.11
C LEU A 56 17.94 -11.57 -18.59
N LYS A 57 18.04 -12.88 -18.80
CA LYS A 57 19.24 -13.62 -18.40
C LYS A 57 20.41 -13.34 -19.34
N GLU A 58 20.15 -13.35 -20.65
CA GLU A 58 21.18 -13.22 -21.68
C GLU A 58 21.79 -11.81 -21.76
N ARG A 59 21.01 -10.77 -21.51
CA ARG A 59 21.41 -9.36 -21.71
C ARG A 59 21.58 -8.58 -20.40
N GLU A 60 20.81 -8.92 -19.38
CA GLU A 60 20.80 -8.20 -18.10
C GLU A 60 21.38 -9.04 -16.95
N GLY A 61 21.74 -10.31 -17.18
CA GLY A 61 22.21 -11.22 -16.13
C GLY A 61 21.16 -11.50 -15.05
N TRP A 62 19.87 -11.27 -15.34
CA TRP A 62 18.78 -11.34 -14.38
C TRP A 62 18.02 -12.65 -14.48
N ASN A 63 17.90 -13.37 -13.35
CA ASN A 63 17.29 -14.71 -13.30
C ASN A 63 15.87 -14.75 -12.70
N SER A 64 15.26 -13.59 -12.41
CA SER A 64 13.89 -13.51 -11.89
C SER A 64 12.89 -13.11 -12.98
N SER A 65 11.66 -12.79 -12.60
CA SER A 65 10.59 -12.39 -13.52
C SER A 65 10.83 -11.02 -14.17
N TRP A 66 10.10 -10.75 -15.26
CA TRP A 66 10.05 -9.45 -15.91
C TRP A 66 9.58 -8.35 -14.96
N LEU A 67 8.53 -8.61 -14.18
CA LEU A 67 8.05 -7.67 -13.16
C LEU A 67 9.14 -7.36 -12.13
N ALA A 68 9.87 -8.36 -11.63
CA ALA A 68 10.94 -8.15 -10.65
C ALA A 68 12.10 -7.34 -11.21
N TRP A 69 12.47 -7.54 -12.48
CA TRP A 69 13.46 -6.72 -13.16
C TRP A 69 12.99 -5.27 -13.27
N PHE A 70 11.74 -5.06 -13.71
CA PHE A 70 11.17 -3.74 -13.92
C PHE A 70 11.02 -2.95 -12.61
N LEU A 71 10.64 -3.63 -11.52
CA LEU A 71 10.65 -3.09 -10.16
C LEU A 71 12.07 -2.62 -9.79
N LYS A 72 13.09 -3.48 -9.89
CA LYS A 72 14.47 -3.10 -9.57
C LYS A 72 14.94 -1.88 -10.35
N GLU A 73 14.72 -1.83 -11.66
CA GLU A 73 15.18 -0.71 -12.49
C GLU A 73 14.46 0.60 -12.13
N THR A 74 13.14 0.52 -11.91
CA THR A 74 12.33 1.69 -11.53
C THR A 74 12.68 2.19 -10.12
N GLU A 75 12.78 1.28 -9.16
CA GLU A 75 13.17 1.60 -7.79
C GLU A 75 14.61 2.09 -7.69
N SER A 76 15.51 1.65 -8.58
CA SER A 76 16.87 2.20 -8.65
C SER A 76 16.89 3.69 -9.02
N VAL A 77 15.99 4.12 -9.91
CA VAL A 77 15.82 5.56 -10.21
C VAL A 77 15.26 6.29 -8.99
N HIS A 78 14.23 5.73 -8.35
CA HIS A 78 13.60 6.33 -7.18
C HIS A 78 14.54 6.42 -5.96
N ALA A 79 15.40 5.43 -5.74
CA ALA A 79 16.37 5.41 -4.66
C ALA A 79 17.39 6.54 -4.80
N LYS A 80 17.86 6.83 -6.03
CA LYS A 80 18.77 7.95 -6.31
C LYS A 80 18.17 9.30 -5.88
N VAL A 81 16.85 9.45 -5.98
CA VAL A 81 16.13 10.68 -5.60
C VAL A 81 15.53 10.63 -4.19
N ARG A 82 16.04 9.75 -3.32
CA ARG A 82 15.71 9.63 -1.88
C ARG A 82 14.30 9.13 -1.58
N ARG A 83 13.60 8.51 -2.54
CA ARG A 83 12.21 8.07 -2.31
C ARG A 83 12.06 7.19 -1.06
N PHE A 84 12.97 6.23 -0.89
CA PHE A 84 12.94 5.26 0.22
C PHE A 84 13.61 5.77 1.51
N GLU A 85 13.99 7.05 1.58
CA GLU A 85 14.30 7.71 2.85
C GLU A 85 13.02 8.25 3.52
N ALA A 86 11.93 8.40 2.75
CA ALA A 86 10.65 8.83 3.28
C ALA A 86 10.02 7.72 4.16
N PRO A 87 9.40 8.07 5.30
CA PRO A 87 8.88 7.10 6.26
C PRO A 87 7.64 6.34 5.77
N ASP A 88 7.07 6.70 4.62
CA ASP A 88 5.88 6.08 4.04
C ASP A 88 6.16 5.34 2.71
N GLU A 89 7.44 5.17 2.33
CA GLU A 89 7.84 4.55 1.07
C GLU A 89 8.74 3.33 1.30
N TYR A 90 8.31 2.16 0.79
CA TYR A 90 8.97 0.87 1.02
C TYR A 90 9.30 0.20 -0.32
N PRO A 91 10.58 -0.11 -0.62
CA PRO A 91 10.94 -0.78 -1.86
C PRO A 91 10.52 -2.26 -1.84
N PHE A 92 10.15 -2.80 -3.00
CA PHE A 92 9.98 -4.24 -3.22
C PHE A 92 11.31 -4.94 -3.49
N THR A 93 12.29 -4.22 -4.06
CA THR A 93 13.64 -4.70 -4.29
C THR A 93 14.43 -4.70 -2.99
N ASP A 94 15.23 -5.75 -2.74
CA ASP A 94 16.17 -5.76 -1.62
C ASP A 94 17.00 -4.45 -1.63
N PRO A 95 16.97 -3.65 -0.55
CA PRO A 95 17.72 -2.40 -0.46
C PRO A 95 19.21 -2.54 -0.77
N LYS A 96 19.82 -3.72 -0.58
CA LYS A 96 21.22 -3.98 -0.95
C LYS A 96 21.49 -3.93 -2.45
N LEU A 97 20.46 -4.12 -3.27
CA LEU A 97 20.54 -4.04 -4.73
C LEU A 97 20.27 -2.62 -5.25
N LEU A 98 19.79 -1.71 -4.39
CA LEU A 98 19.45 -0.35 -4.76
C LEU A 98 20.67 0.58 -4.62
N PRO A 99 20.82 1.57 -5.51
CA PRO A 99 21.87 2.57 -5.42
C PRO A 99 21.63 3.51 -4.23
N LYS A 100 22.72 4.12 -3.74
CA LYS A 100 22.62 5.20 -2.75
C LYS A 100 22.02 6.47 -3.38
N PRO A 101 21.35 7.32 -2.58
CA PRO A 101 20.89 8.63 -3.03
C PRO A 101 22.01 9.51 -3.58
N ILE A 102 21.67 10.34 -4.58
CA ILE A 102 22.59 11.32 -5.19
C ILE A 102 22.27 12.76 -4.79
N LEU A 103 21.17 12.96 -4.07
CA LEU A 103 20.73 14.26 -3.54
C LEU A 103 21.12 14.36 -2.06
N GLU A 104 21.29 15.58 -1.55
CA GLU A 104 21.52 15.85 -0.12
C GLU A 104 20.43 15.21 0.75
N PRO A 105 20.71 14.70 1.96
CA PRO A 105 19.67 14.10 2.80
C PRO A 105 18.54 15.08 3.16
N VAL A 106 17.33 14.53 3.36
CA VAL A 106 16.19 15.28 3.92
C VAL A 106 16.01 14.87 5.38
N THR A 107 15.91 15.84 6.29
CA THR A 107 15.55 15.56 7.68
C THR A 107 14.03 15.39 7.79
N TYR A 108 13.60 14.16 8.04
CA TYR A 108 12.20 13.87 8.36
C TYR A 108 11.95 14.01 9.87
N PRO A 109 10.79 14.53 10.30
CA PRO A 109 10.39 14.43 11.70
C PRO A 109 10.26 12.97 12.13
N GLU A 110 10.42 12.70 13.42
CA GLU A 110 10.23 11.36 14.00
C GLU A 110 8.73 11.00 14.05
N LEU A 111 8.21 10.61 12.88
CA LEU A 111 6.80 10.27 12.69
C LEU A 111 6.48 8.86 13.14
N LEU A 112 7.38 7.90 12.91
CA LEU A 112 7.21 6.49 13.28
C LEU A 112 8.35 6.08 14.21
N TRP A 113 8.04 5.22 15.17
CA TRP A 113 9.03 4.55 16.00
C TRP A 113 9.89 3.61 15.15
N LYS A 114 11.13 3.38 15.54
CA LYS A 114 12.02 2.48 14.82
C LYS A 114 11.42 1.08 14.71
N HIS A 115 11.27 0.57 13.50
CA HIS A 115 10.66 -0.73 13.21
C HIS A 115 11.34 -1.42 12.01
N SER A 116 11.03 -2.70 11.81
CA SER A 116 11.42 -3.47 10.62
C SER A 116 10.22 -3.98 9.81
N VAL A 117 9.00 -3.58 10.18
CA VAL A 117 7.75 -3.95 9.48
C VAL A 117 7.83 -3.57 8.01
N ASN A 118 7.77 -4.59 7.15
CA ASN A 118 7.61 -4.47 5.70
C ASN A 118 6.90 -5.73 5.19
N VAL A 119 5.75 -5.57 4.55
CA VAL A 119 4.91 -6.67 4.04
C VAL A 119 4.87 -6.72 2.51
N ASN A 120 5.80 -6.06 1.82
CA ASN A 120 5.86 -6.01 0.35
C ASN A 120 5.89 -7.39 -0.31
N ASP A 121 6.52 -8.40 0.31
CA ASP A 121 6.51 -9.77 -0.22
C ASP A 121 5.08 -10.35 -0.30
N GLN A 122 4.27 -10.08 0.72
CA GLN A 122 2.87 -10.50 0.76
C GLN A 122 2.03 -9.73 -0.26
N ILE A 123 2.30 -8.43 -0.41
CA ILE A 123 1.65 -7.56 -1.41
C ILE A 123 1.95 -8.03 -2.82
N LEU A 124 3.23 -8.26 -3.14
CA LEU A 124 3.65 -8.72 -4.45
C LEU A 124 3.02 -10.07 -4.78
N LYS A 125 3.05 -11.01 -3.82
CA LYS A 125 2.44 -12.33 -3.99
C LYS A 125 0.95 -12.25 -4.27
N PHE A 126 0.18 -11.56 -3.42
CA PHE A 126 -1.26 -11.45 -3.60
C PHE A 126 -1.62 -10.70 -4.88
N TYR A 127 -0.84 -9.67 -5.23
CA TYR A 127 -1.03 -8.93 -6.47
C TYR A 127 -0.92 -9.85 -7.70
N VAL A 128 0.17 -10.60 -7.80
CA VAL A 128 0.44 -11.51 -8.93
C VAL A 128 -0.53 -12.69 -8.96
N ASP A 129 -0.79 -13.31 -7.80
CA ASP A 129 -1.53 -14.57 -7.72
C ASP A 129 -3.04 -14.39 -7.71
N SER A 130 -3.54 -13.25 -7.23
CA SER A 130 -4.98 -13.02 -7.03
C SER A 130 -5.49 -11.79 -7.79
N ILE A 131 -4.84 -10.62 -7.63
CA ILE A 131 -5.35 -9.38 -8.23
C ILE A 131 -5.26 -9.42 -9.76
N VAL A 132 -4.08 -9.68 -10.33
CA VAL A 132 -3.88 -9.67 -11.79
C VAL A 132 -4.81 -10.66 -12.52
N PRO A 133 -4.92 -11.94 -12.10
CA PRO A 133 -5.87 -12.87 -12.72
C PRO A 133 -7.32 -12.39 -12.64
N GLU A 134 -7.71 -11.79 -11.50
CA GLU A 134 -9.09 -11.38 -11.27
C GLU A 134 -9.50 -10.13 -12.09
N ILE A 135 -8.62 -9.14 -12.20
CA ILE A 135 -8.91 -7.92 -12.97
C ILE A 135 -8.79 -8.12 -14.49
N THR A 136 -8.08 -9.17 -14.93
CA THR A 136 -7.90 -9.48 -16.36
C THR A 136 -8.77 -10.63 -16.86
N LYS A 137 -9.58 -11.25 -15.98
CA LYS A 137 -10.37 -12.46 -16.29
C LYS A 137 -11.25 -12.35 -17.54
N THR A 138 -11.81 -11.16 -17.79
CA THR A 138 -12.73 -10.90 -18.92
C THR A 138 -12.00 -10.88 -20.26
N LEU A 139 -10.67 -10.72 -20.26
CA LEU A 139 -9.82 -10.77 -21.46
C LEU A 139 -9.39 -12.21 -21.82
N GLY A 140 -9.65 -13.18 -20.95
CA GLY A 140 -9.31 -14.60 -21.11
C GLY A 140 -8.16 -15.04 -20.19
N GLU A 141 -8.30 -16.22 -19.55
CA GLU A 141 -7.39 -16.69 -18.49
C GLU A 141 -5.92 -16.86 -18.93
N ASN A 142 -5.72 -17.20 -20.21
CA ASN A 142 -4.42 -17.40 -20.85
C ASN A 142 -4.11 -16.32 -21.90
N ALA A 143 -4.81 -15.19 -21.85
CA ALA A 143 -4.61 -14.12 -22.81
C ALA A 143 -3.22 -13.49 -22.66
N ASP A 144 -2.59 -13.29 -23.81
CA ASP A 144 -1.31 -12.59 -23.98
C ASP A 144 -1.49 -11.64 -25.17
N ASP A 145 -1.43 -10.34 -24.90
CA ASP A 145 -1.65 -9.29 -25.91
C ASP A 145 -0.35 -8.66 -26.41
N GLY A 146 0.82 -9.14 -25.94
CA GLY A 146 2.12 -8.58 -26.31
C GLY A 146 2.53 -7.31 -25.55
N HIS A 147 1.64 -6.68 -24.78
CA HIS A 147 1.88 -5.37 -24.14
C HIS A 147 2.61 -5.50 -22.78
N TYR A 148 3.74 -6.20 -22.75
CA TYR A 148 4.50 -6.52 -21.53
C TYR A 148 5.07 -5.29 -20.81
N GLY A 149 5.55 -4.31 -21.58
CA GLY A 149 6.06 -3.06 -21.03
C GLY A 149 4.96 -2.22 -20.38
N SER A 150 3.84 -2.02 -21.10
CA SER A 150 2.68 -1.28 -20.58
C SER A 150 2.11 -1.95 -19.33
N SER A 151 1.97 -3.29 -19.36
CA SER A 151 1.52 -4.08 -18.21
C SER A 151 2.43 -3.85 -17.00
N ALA A 152 3.75 -3.99 -17.16
CA ALA A 152 4.70 -3.82 -16.06
C ALA A 152 4.71 -2.40 -15.47
N ILE A 153 4.55 -1.36 -16.30
CA ILE A 153 4.41 0.02 -15.81
C ILE A 153 3.16 0.14 -14.93
N ARG A 154 2.00 -0.36 -15.40
CA ARG A 154 0.76 -0.34 -14.60
C ARG A 154 0.90 -1.20 -13.35
N ASP A 155 1.59 -2.34 -13.42
CA ASP A 155 1.84 -3.22 -12.27
C ASP A 155 2.58 -2.48 -11.15
N ILE A 156 3.67 -1.77 -11.49
CA ILE A 156 4.48 -1.01 -10.52
C ILE A 156 3.68 0.12 -9.89
N GLU A 157 2.86 0.81 -10.68
CA GLU A 157 1.99 1.87 -10.17
C GLU A 157 1.02 1.34 -9.12
N VAL A 158 0.33 0.22 -9.41
CA VAL A 158 -0.58 -0.43 -8.46
C VAL A 158 0.17 -0.92 -7.23
N LEU A 159 1.30 -1.62 -7.41
CA LEU A 159 2.11 -2.16 -6.31
C LEU A 159 2.61 -1.05 -5.38
N SER A 160 3.09 0.06 -5.95
CA SER A 160 3.56 1.20 -5.19
C SER A 160 2.43 1.84 -4.37
N ALA A 161 1.23 2.01 -4.95
CA ALA A 161 0.10 2.58 -4.23
C ALA A 161 -0.45 1.63 -3.16
N LEU A 162 -0.51 0.32 -3.44
CA LEU A 162 -0.89 -0.72 -2.47
C LEU A 162 0.09 -0.75 -1.30
N SER A 163 1.39 -0.80 -1.58
CA SER A 163 2.45 -0.77 -0.57
C SER A 163 2.28 0.44 0.34
N ARG A 164 2.20 1.64 -0.24
CA ARG A 164 2.01 2.85 0.55
C ARG A 164 0.73 2.82 1.36
N ARG A 165 -0.42 2.42 0.78
CA ARG A 165 -1.71 2.35 1.47
C ARG A 165 -1.72 1.39 2.66
N ILE A 166 -1.10 0.23 2.51
CA ILE A 166 -1.06 -0.81 3.54
C ILE A 166 -0.08 -0.41 4.65
N HIS A 167 1.12 0.03 4.28
CA HIS A 167 2.12 0.50 5.24
C HIS A 167 1.69 1.78 5.98
N PHE A 168 0.80 2.59 5.39
CA PHE A 168 0.24 3.76 6.09
C PHE A 168 -0.53 3.42 7.37
N GLY A 169 -0.90 2.15 7.58
CA GLY A 169 -1.41 1.66 8.86
C GLY A 169 -0.48 1.94 10.05
N MET A 170 0.84 2.05 9.84
CA MET A 170 1.78 2.42 10.90
C MET A 170 1.52 3.83 11.43
N PHE A 171 1.19 4.79 10.56
CA PHE A 171 0.82 6.14 10.97
C PHE A 171 -0.52 6.16 11.73
N VAL A 172 -1.48 5.32 11.32
CA VAL A 172 -2.75 5.13 12.05
C VAL A 172 -2.47 4.61 13.47
N SER A 173 -1.57 3.64 13.59
CA SER A 173 -1.19 3.03 14.86
C SER A 173 -0.45 4.01 15.76
N GLU A 174 0.51 4.75 15.22
CA GLU A 174 1.23 5.77 15.97
C GLU A 174 0.28 6.86 16.47
N SER A 175 -0.61 7.36 15.61
CA SER A 175 -1.60 8.37 15.98
C SER A 175 -2.48 7.91 17.15
N LYS A 176 -2.97 6.67 17.11
CA LYS A 176 -3.80 6.10 18.17
C LYS A 176 -3.00 5.83 19.45
N PHE A 177 -1.77 5.31 19.33
CA PHE A 177 -0.89 5.08 20.47
C PHE A 177 -0.59 6.41 21.19
N ARG A 178 -0.25 7.47 20.45
CA ARG A 178 0.03 8.79 21.04
C ARG A 178 -1.20 9.41 21.71
N ALA A 179 -2.40 9.15 21.18
CA ALA A 179 -3.64 9.66 21.75
C ALA A 179 -4.02 8.99 23.08
N GLU A 180 -3.75 7.70 23.23
CA GLU A 180 -4.20 6.91 24.40
C GLU A 180 -3.22 5.79 24.77
N PRO A 181 -1.96 6.09 25.12
CA PRO A 181 -0.90 5.07 25.24
C PRO A 181 -1.20 4.03 26.33
N ALA A 182 -1.89 4.41 27.40
CA ALA A 182 -2.22 3.49 28.50
C ALA A 182 -3.12 2.32 28.07
N ALA A 183 -3.94 2.51 27.02
CA ALA A 183 -4.76 1.43 26.47
C ALA A 183 -3.92 0.38 25.71
N PHE A 184 -2.82 0.79 25.08
CA PHE A 184 -1.99 -0.07 24.25
C PHE A 184 -0.87 -0.76 25.03
N ILE A 185 -0.20 -0.04 25.94
CA ILE A 185 1.00 -0.50 26.66
C ILE A 185 0.86 -1.91 27.27
N PRO A 186 -0.24 -2.27 27.98
CA PRO A 186 -0.38 -3.60 28.56
C PRO A 186 -0.35 -4.74 27.53
N HIS A 187 -0.89 -4.47 26.33
CA HIS A 187 -0.97 -5.44 25.23
C HIS A 187 0.29 -5.49 24.36
N ILE A 188 1.18 -4.49 24.50
CA ILE A 188 2.51 -4.48 23.88
C ILE A 188 3.50 -5.23 24.79
N LEU A 189 3.56 -4.87 26.08
CA LEU A 189 4.46 -5.49 27.06
C LEU A 189 4.16 -6.99 27.27
N LYS A 190 2.87 -7.35 27.21
CA LYS A 190 2.40 -8.73 27.15
C LYS A 190 1.69 -8.91 25.81
N PRO A 191 2.42 -9.29 24.74
CA PRO A 191 1.91 -9.32 23.38
C PRO A 191 0.52 -9.95 23.27
N ASN A 192 -0.47 -9.14 22.95
CA ASN A 192 -1.85 -9.57 22.69
C ASN A 192 -2.33 -8.94 21.38
N ARG A 193 -2.11 -9.67 20.29
CA ARG A 193 -2.43 -9.22 18.93
C ARG A 193 -3.93 -8.95 18.75
N GLU A 194 -4.78 -9.78 19.32
CA GLU A 194 -6.24 -9.63 19.22
C GLU A 194 -6.73 -8.37 19.94
N ALA A 195 -6.21 -8.09 21.14
CA ALA A 195 -6.55 -6.88 21.86
C ALA A 195 -6.06 -5.61 21.15
N LEU A 196 -4.83 -5.62 20.63
CA LEU A 196 -4.31 -4.52 19.82
C LEU A 196 -5.16 -4.29 18.57
N ALA A 197 -5.52 -5.36 17.86
CA ALA A 197 -6.41 -5.30 16.70
C ALA A 197 -7.80 -4.76 17.04
N ALA A 198 -8.34 -5.07 18.23
CA ALA A 198 -9.62 -4.55 18.69
C ALA A 198 -9.56 -3.04 19.01
N LEU A 199 -8.46 -2.55 19.58
CA LEU A 199 -8.26 -1.12 19.89
C LEU A 199 -8.19 -0.24 18.63
N ILE A 200 -7.62 -0.77 17.54
CA ILE A 200 -7.47 -0.06 16.28
C ILE A 200 -8.68 -0.22 15.34
N THR A 201 -9.42 -1.32 15.42
CA THR A 201 -10.52 -1.63 14.49
C THR A 201 -11.76 -0.78 14.78
N LYS A 202 -12.30 -0.13 13.75
CA LYS A 202 -13.61 0.53 13.80
C LYS A 202 -14.50 -0.04 12.69
N PRO A 203 -15.35 -1.05 12.96
CA PRO A 203 -16.12 -1.74 11.92
C PRO A 203 -16.98 -0.81 11.06
N ALA A 204 -17.56 0.23 11.67
CA ALA A 204 -18.34 1.24 10.95
C ALA A 204 -17.50 2.04 9.92
N VAL A 205 -16.22 2.31 10.22
CA VAL A 205 -15.31 3.02 9.31
C VAL A 205 -14.94 2.13 8.13
N GLU A 206 -14.70 0.83 8.36
CA GLU A 206 -14.43 -0.15 7.30
C GLU A 206 -15.64 -0.32 6.38
N ALA A 207 -16.84 -0.43 6.95
CA ALA A 207 -18.07 -0.51 6.16
C ALA A 207 -18.28 0.74 5.30
N ALA A 208 -18.10 1.94 5.87
CA ALA A 208 -18.21 3.19 5.13
C ALA A 208 -17.13 3.33 4.03
N LEU A 209 -15.93 2.81 4.27
CA LEU A 209 -14.87 2.75 3.27
C LEU A 209 -15.26 1.87 2.08
N LEU A 210 -15.82 0.68 2.31
CA LEU A 210 -16.24 -0.22 1.23
C LEU A 210 -17.39 0.37 0.40
N VAL A 211 -18.35 1.05 1.05
CA VAL A 211 -19.44 1.75 0.36
C VAL A 211 -18.89 2.85 -0.56
N ARG A 212 -18.04 3.73 -0.02
CA ARG A 212 -17.43 4.83 -0.80
C ARG A 212 -16.58 4.29 -1.95
N LEU A 213 -15.82 3.21 -1.72
CA LEU A 213 -14.99 2.58 -2.74
C LEU A 213 -15.84 2.03 -3.88
N ALA A 214 -16.98 1.40 -3.57
CA ALA A 214 -17.91 0.90 -4.58
C ALA A 214 -18.49 2.03 -5.43
N GLU A 215 -18.87 3.15 -4.82
CA GLU A 215 -19.36 4.34 -5.53
C GLU A 215 -18.29 4.93 -6.44
N LYS A 216 -17.04 5.03 -5.98
CA LYS A 216 -15.90 5.51 -6.79
C LYS A 216 -15.62 4.60 -7.98
N ALA A 217 -15.55 3.29 -7.76
CA ALA A 217 -15.33 2.32 -8.83
C ALA A 217 -16.45 2.37 -9.89
N LYS A 218 -17.71 2.57 -9.47
CA LYS A 218 -18.86 2.75 -10.38
C LYS A 218 -18.71 3.97 -11.28
N VAL A 219 -18.09 5.04 -10.81
CA VAL A 219 -17.90 6.29 -11.57
C VAL A 219 -16.70 6.15 -12.51
N TYR A 220 -15.56 5.70 -11.98
CA TYR A 220 -14.30 5.64 -12.74
C TYR A 220 -14.25 4.52 -13.79
N GLY A 221 -15.00 3.44 -13.58
CA GLY A 221 -15.04 2.31 -14.51
C GLY A 221 -15.93 2.52 -15.75
N GLN A 222 -16.65 3.65 -15.86
CA GLN A 222 -17.57 3.90 -16.98
C GLN A 222 -16.82 4.27 -18.25
N ASP A 223 -17.23 3.69 -19.37
CA ASP A 223 -16.88 4.18 -20.71
C ASP A 223 -17.81 5.35 -21.06
N MET A 224 -17.32 6.58 -20.93
CA MET A 224 -18.09 7.80 -21.21
C MET A 224 -18.10 8.17 -22.70
N ASP A 225 -17.33 7.48 -23.54
CA ASP A 225 -17.17 7.80 -24.97
C ASP A 225 -18.27 7.18 -25.86
N ARG A 226 -19.39 6.75 -25.24
CA ARG A 226 -20.58 6.21 -25.93
C ARG A 226 -21.83 7.07 -25.67
N PRO A 227 -22.04 8.15 -26.44
CA PRO A 227 -23.29 8.90 -26.40
C PRO A 227 -24.46 7.99 -26.79
N GLY A 228 -25.50 7.93 -25.97
CA GLY A 228 -26.73 7.16 -26.25
C GLY A 228 -26.83 5.75 -25.64
N ALA A 229 -25.77 5.22 -25.02
CA ALA A 229 -25.80 3.90 -24.38
C ALA A 229 -26.78 3.87 -23.18
N ASN A 230 -27.55 2.78 -23.03
CA ASN A 230 -28.39 2.59 -21.86
C ASN A 230 -27.58 2.14 -20.63
N ALA A 231 -28.22 2.02 -19.47
CA ALA A 231 -27.51 1.67 -18.23
C ALA A 231 -26.88 0.27 -18.27
N GLU A 232 -27.52 -0.70 -18.92
CA GLU A 232 -27.02 -2.08 -19.04
C GLU A 232 -25.83 -2.18 -19.99
N GLU A 233 -25.84 -1.45 -21.10
CA GLU A 233 -24.72 -1.39 -22.05
C GLU A 233 -23.47 -0.75 -21.42
N ARG A 234 -23.66 0.26 -20.56
CA ARG A 234 -22.55 0.85 -19.80
C ARG A 234 -22.04 -0.07 -18.69
N ASP A 235 -22.91 -0.90 -18.13
CA ASP A 235 -22.55 -1.91 -17.13
C ASP A 235 -21.67 -3.00 -17.76
N GLN A 236 -22.06 -3.51 -18.93
CA GLN A 236 -21.32 -4.53 -19.69
C GLN A 236 -19.99 -4.03 -20.27
N ALA A 237 -19.87 -2.72 -20.52
CA ALA A 237 -18.66 -2.10 -21.06
C ALA A 237 -17.68 -1.61 -19.97
N ARG A 238 -17.92 -1.93 -18.68
CA ARG A 238 -17.03 -1.48 -17.62
C ARG A 238 -15.62 -2.06 -17.78
N LYS A 239 -14.63 -1.19 -17.57
CA LYS A 239 -13.20 -1.57 -17.60
C LYS A 239 -12.80 -2.48 -16.44
N ILE A 240 -13.52 -2.40 -15.31
CA ILE A 240 -13.35 -3.28 -14.16
C ILE A 240 -14.68 -3.49 -13.43
N GLU A 241 -14.86 -4.69 -12.88
CA GLU A 241 -16.00 -4.99 -12.03
C GLU A 241 -15.87 -4.29 -10.66
N VAL A 242 -16.92 -3.58 -10.25
CA VAL A 242 -16.96 -2.88 -8.96
C VAL A 242 -16.74 -3.84 -7.80
N ASP A 243 -17.37 -5.02 -7.88
CA ASP A 243 -17.26 -6.06 -6.87
C ASP A 243 -15.84 -6.62 -6.75
N THR A 244 -15.06 -6.61 -7.84
CA THR A 244 -13.64 -6.98 -7.82
C THR A 244 -12.84 -6.00 -6.96
N VAL A 245 -13.00 -4.68 -7.18
CA VAL A 245 -12.29 -3.67 -6.38
C VAL A 245 -12.67 -3.76 -4.89
N VAL A 246 -13.96 -3.91 -4.60
CA VAL A 246 -14.46 -4.05 -3.21
C VAL A 246 -13.93 -5.32 -2.56
N ARG A 247 -13.92 -6.45 -3.29
CA ARG A 247 -13.39 -7.73 -2.79
C ARG A 247 -11.90 -7.62 -2.47
N ILE A 248 -11.08 -7.08 -3.38
CA ILE A 248 -9.65 -6.85 -3.13
C ILE A 248 -9.42 -6.08 -1.82
N TYR A 249 -10.21 -5.03 -1.58
CA TYR A 249 -10.09 -4.27 -0.33
C TYR A 249 -10.51 -5.06 0.89
N LYS A 250 -11.66 -5.73 0.83
CA LYS A 250 -12.25 -6.47 1.95
C LYS A 250 -11.41 -7.68 2.35
N THR A 251 -10.87 -8.41 1.39
CA THR A 251 -10.18 -9.70 1.65
C THR A 251 -8.67 -9.55 1.78
N PHE A 252 -8.09 -8.44 1.33
CA PHE A 252 -6.65 -8.29 1.30
C PHE A 252 -6.15 -6.95 1.86
N VAL A 253 -6.55 -5.81 1.28
CA VAL A 253 -5.98 -4.50 1.69
C VAL A 253 -6.28 -4.19 3.16
N ILE A 254 -7.53 -4.33 3.59
CA ILE A 254 -7.93 -4.04 4.98
C ILE A 254 -7.30 -5.04 5.95
N PRO A 255 -7.39 -6.38 5.74
CA PRO A 255 -6.73 -7.35 6.62
C PRO A 255 -5.23 -7.13 6.75
N LEU A 256 -4.50 -6.96 5.65
CA LEU A 256 -3.05 -6.79 5.70
C LEU A 256 -2.65 -5.44 6.32
N THR A 257 -3.45 -4.38 6.15
CA THR A 257 -3.25 -3.12 6.88
C THR A 257 -3.34 -3.35 8.39
N LYS A 258 -4.32 -4.14 8.87
CA LYS A 258 -4.44 -4.45 10.30
C LYS A 258 -3.26 -5.26 10.83
N GLU A 259 -2.72 -6.17 10.03
CA GLU A 259 -1.51 -6.90 10.41
C GLU A 259 -0.32 -5.95 10.58
N VAL A 260 -0.12 -5.04 9.62
CA VAL A 260 0.90 -3.98 9.71
C VAL A 260 0.71 -3.10 10.94
N GLU A 261 -0.53 -2.69 11.23
CA GLU A 261 -0.86 -1.88 12.40
C GLU A 261 -0.45 -2.59 13.71
N VAL A 262 -0.80 -3.87 13.84
CA VAL A 262 -0.47 -4.67 15.03
C VAL A 262 1.04 -4.95 15.12
N ASP A 263 1.68 -5.31 14.01
CA ASP A 263 3.12 -5.59 13.97
C ASP A 263 3.95 -4.38 14.39
N TYR A 264 3.54 -3.19 13.95
CA TYR A 264 4.17 -1.94 14.36
C TYR A 264 3.96 -1.64 15.84
N LEU A 265 2.74 -1.81 16.38
CA LEU A 265 2.46 -1.59 17.80
C LEU A 265 3.30 -2.50 18.70
N LEU A 266 3.55 -3.75 18.28
CA LEU A 266 4.35 -4.69 19.06
C LEU A 266 5.82 -4.28 19.22
N THR A 267 6.38 -3.50 18.28
CA THR A 267 7.75 -2.98 18.39
C THR A 267 7.80 -1.59 19.04
N ARG A 268 6.64 -0.99 19.34
CA ARG A 268 6.54 0.44 19.68
C ARG A 268 7.24 0.84 20.97
N LEU A 269 7.44 -0.11 21.88
CA LEU A 269 8.10 0.12 23.17
C LEU A 269 9.57 -0.33 23.18
N ASP A 270 10.09 -0.85 22.05
CA ASP A 270 11.46 -1.34 21.97
C ASP A 270 12.47 -0.21 22.19
N GLY A 271 13.21 -0.28 23.30
CA GLY A 271 14.20 0.73 23.67
C GLY A 271 13.63 1.97 24.36
N VAL A 272 12.33 2.01 24.66
CA VAL A 272 11.72 3.08 25.47
C VAL A 272 12.10 2.89 26.95
N PRO A 273 12.63 3.91 27.65
CA PRO A 273 12.95 3.82 29.08
C PRO A 273 11.74 3.46 29.94
N GLU A 274 11.94 2.61 30.95
CA GLU A 274 10.85 2.15 31.83
C GLU A 274 10.12 3.28 32.56
N GLU A 275 10.83 4.37 32.89
CA GLU A 275 10.24 5.55 33.52
C GLU A 275 9.24 6.24 32.58
N GLN A 276 9.57 6.38 31.29
CA GLN A 276 8.65 6.94 30.28
C GLN A 276 7.44 6.03 30.08
N VAL A 277 7.64 4.70 30.04
CA VAL A 277 6.53 3.74 29.94
C VAL A 277 5.60 3.87 31.15
N ARG A 278 6.14 3.97 32.36
CA ARG A 278 5.36 4.18 33.59
C ARG A 278 4.61 5.51 33.57
N GLU A 279 5.25 6.58 33.12
CA GLU A 279 4.63 7.91 32.99
C GLU A 279 3.46 7.89 31.99
N MET A 280 3.65 7.29 30.81
CA MET A 280 2.59 7.14 29.81
C MET A 280 1.43 6.29 30.35
N LEU A 281 1.72 5.23 31.10
CA LEU A 281 0.70 4.35 31.70
C LEU A 281 -0.12 5.07 32.80
N GLN A 282 0.52 5.94 33.60
CA GLN A 282 -0.14 6.66 34.68
C GLN A 282 -0.91 7.90 34.20
N SER A 283 -0.32 8.67 33.28
CA SER A 283 -0.88 9.93 32.80
C SER A 283 -1.85 9.75 31.63
N ASN A 284 -1.76 8.62 30.93
CA ASN A 284 -2.38 8.38 29.63
C ASN A 284 -2.08 9.48 28.60
N LYS A 285 -0.88 10.07 28.68
CA LYS A 285 -0.38 11.05 27.73
C LYS A 285 0.90 10.54 27.11
N PHE A 286 1.07 10.81 25.84
CA PHE A 286 2.32 10.50 25.15
C PHE A 286 3.47 11.36 25.70
N VAL A 287 4.63 10.73 25.88
CA VAL A 287 5.88 11.36 26.31
C VAL A 287 6.93 11.02 25.25
N SER A 288 7.53 12.05 24.66
CA SER A 288 8.61 11.95 23.67
C SER A 288 9.98 11.88 24.34
#